data_AF-A0A1K2F5C2-F1
#
_entry.id   AF-A0A1K2F5C2-F1
#
_cell.length_a   1.000
_cell.length_b   1.000
_cell.length_c   1.000
_cell.angle_alpha   90.00
_cell.angle_beta   90.00
_cell.angle_gamma   90.00
#
_symmetry.space_group_name_H-M   'P 1'
#
loop_
_entity.id
_entity.type
_entity.pdbx_description
1 polymer ?
#
loop_
_entity_poly.entity_id
_entity_poly.type
_entity_poly.pdbx_seq_one_letter_code
_entity_poly.pdbx_strand_id
1 'polypeptide(L)'
;MTEAITYAYAVARDADGVLEEELSGLPGVADAPVHLVHTGHRRDVVVAVSPVPAQDFQEAALRAHLEDLDWLESVARAHHRVIEALAALTTVLPLRLATVYLDDERVGQMLDARREAFAERLSDLAAQVEWGVKIYVEAPAATESPAEPSADPDLSPGRAYLSHRRAQRHAREDAYRDADQVAWRVEDAARDVAVDRVRHRPQQGELACGPGENVVNDAYLVPLAHAEQFRADVIQAAEGLPGVRIEVTGPWAPYSFATPADAEPLKRVAP
;
A
#
# COMPACT_ATOMS: atom_id res chain seq x y z
N MET A 1 27.25 -3.19 -24.07
CA MET A 1 26.35 -3.87 -23.10
C MET A 1 26.10 -2.86 -22.01
N THR A 2 24.84 -2.54 -21.73
CA THR A 2 24.49 -1.70 -20.59
C THR A 2 24.84 -2.47 -19.33
N GLU A 3 25.47 -1.81 -18.35
CA GLU A 3 25.69 -2.39 -17.04
C GLU A 3 24.32 -2.67 -16.39
N ALA A 4 24.17 -3.85 -15.78
CA ALA A 4 22.93 -4.28 -15.16
C ALA A 4 23.14 -4.44 -13.66
N ILE A 5 22.12 -4.10 -12.87
CA ILE A 5 22.07 -4.33 -11.43
C ILE A 5 20.85 -5.18 -11.10
N THR A 6 20.85 -5.82 -9.93
CA THR A 6 19.79 -6.73 -9.50
C THR A 6 18.70 -5.97 -8.75
N TYR A 7 17.50 -5.91 -9.31
CA TYR A 7 16.31 -5.41 -8.64
C TYR A 7 15.68 -6.53 -7.79
N ALA A 8 15.35 -6.27 -6.53
CA ALA A 8 14.76 -7.25 -5.62
C ALA A 8 13.30 -6.91 -5.26
N TYR A 9 12.40 -7.88 -5.45
CA TYR A 9 10.95 -7.71 -5.29
C TYR A 9 10.46 -8.09 -3.88
N ALA A 10 10.74 -9.32 -3.48
CA ALA A 10 10.27 -9.88 -2.22
C ALA A 10 11.18 -11.01 -1.75
N VAL A 11 11.19 -11.24 -0.43
CA VAL A 11 11.65 -12.51 0.15
C VAL A 11 10.45 -13.45 0.23
N ALA A 12 10.59 -14.71 -0.17
CA ALA A 12 9.48 -15.67 -0.23
C ALA A 12 9.87 -17.02 0.39
N ARG A 13 8.85 -17.82 0.76
CA ARG A 13 9.03 -19.21 1.20
C ARG A 13 8.93 -20.16 -0.01
N ASP A 14 9.99 -20.90 -0.31
CA ASP A 14 10.05 -21.91 -1.37
C ASP A 14 10.28 -23.31 -0.77
N ALA A 15 9.30 -23.81 -0.02
CA ALA A 15 9.44 -25.06 0.74
C ALA A 15 9.60 -26.30 -0.17
N ASP A 16 8.90 -26.29 -1.31
CA ASP A 16 8.84 -27.42 -2.25
C ASP A 16 9.76 -27.26 -3.47
N GLY A 17 10.40 -26.09 -3.64
CA GLY A 17 11.36 -25.82 -4.73
C GLY A 17 10.71 -25.58 -6.10
N VAL A 18 9.45 -25.11 -6.12
CA VAL A 18 8.61 -24.99 -7.33
C VAL A 18 8.47 -23.56 -7.84
N LEU A 19 8.82 -22.55 -7.03
CA LEU A 19 8.58 -21.15 -7.39
C LEU A 19 9.32 -20.71 -8.67
N GLU A 20 10.50 -21.26 -8.97
CA GLU A 20 11.24 -20.92 -10.20
C GLU A 20 10.48 -21.36 -11.47
N GLU A 21 9.74 -22.47 -11.42
CA GLU A 21 8.92 -22.95 -12.54
C GLU A 21 7.65 -22.10 -12.70
N GLU A 22 6.96 -21.79 -11.59
CA GLU A 22 5.73 -20.97 -11.56
C GLU A 22 5.98 -19.51 -11.97
N LEU A 23 7.17 -18.95 -11.70
CA LEU A 23 7.56 -17.60 -12.10
C LEU A 23 8.13 -17.54 -13.53
N SER A 24 8.34 -18.68 -14.19
CA SER A 24 8.98 -18.76 -15.51
C SER A 24 8.22 -17.95 -16.55
N GLY A 25 8.87 -16.91 -17.09
CA GLY A 25 8.30 -16.01 -18.09
C GLY A 25 7.45 -14.87 -17.52
N LEU A 26 7.38 -14.69 -16.19
CA LEU A 26 6.78 -13.52 -15.58
C LEU A 26 7.67 -12.27 -15.82
N PRO A 27 7.18 -11.21 -16.49
CA PRO A 27 7.95 -10.00 -16.71
C PRO A 27 7.96 -9.12 -15.46
N GLY A 28 9.16 -8.83 -14.96
CA GLY A 28 9.42 -7.86 -13.92
C GLY A 28 9.53 -6.43 -14.46
N VAL A 29 10.20 -5.57 -13.70
CA VAL A 29 10.58 -4.21 -14.07
C VAL A 29 11.48 -4.22 -15.31
N ALA A 30 11.26 -3.27 -16.22
CA ALA A 30 11.90 -3.20 -17.55
C ALA A 30 11.71 -4.47 -18.41
N ASP A 31 10.60 -5.20 -18.19
CA ASP A 31 10.24 -6.47 -18.83
C ASP A 31 11.31 -7.57 -18.69
N ALA A 32 12.20 -7.43 -17.70
CA ALA A 32 13.23 -8.41 -17.42
C ALA A 32 12.63 -9.70 -16.83
N PRO A 33 13.16 -10.88 -17.18
CA PRO A 33 12.70 -12.14 -16.60
C PRO A 33 12.99 -12.15 -15.09
N VAL A 34 12.01 -12.59 -14.30
CA VAL A 34 12.18 -12.83 -12.87
C VAL A 34 12.85 -14.19 -12.64
N HIS A 35 13.77 -14.25 -11.68
CA HIS A 35 14.44 -15.47 -11.22
C HIS A 35 14.67 -15.43 -9.71
N LEU A 36 15.00 -16.57 -9.10
CA LEU A 36 15.23 -16.68 -7.66
C LEU A 36 16.71 -16.70 -7.29
N VAL A 37 17.07 -15.89 -6.29
CA VAL A 37 18.34 -16.02 -5.57
C VAL A 37 18.13 -16.90 -4.35
N HIS A 38 18.81 -18.06 -4.34
CA HIS A 38 18.92 -18.97 -3.21
C HIS A 38 20.31 -18.89 -2.60
N THR A 39 20.46 -19.29 -1.33
CA THR A 39 21.77 -19.38 -0.68
C THR A 39 21.95 -20.67 0.13
N GLY A 40 23.20 -21.14 0.23
CA GLY A 40 23.59 -22.26 1.07
C GLY A 40 22.87 -23.59 0.75
N HIS A 41 22.73 -24.43 1.78
CA HIS A 41 22.06 -25.74 1.69
C HIS A 41 20.56 -25.70 2.02
N ARG A 42 20.03 -24.58 2.50
CA ARG A 42 18.61 -24.40 2.83
C ARG A 42 17.97 -23.51 1.77
N ARG A 43 17.11 -24.09 0.94
CA ARG A 43 16.43 -23.39 -0.17
C ARG A 43 15.04 -22.87 0.18
N ASP A 44 14.60 -23.07 1.42
CA ASP A 44 13.24 -22.75 1.87
C ASP A 44 12.94 -21.25 1.93
N VAL A 45 13.96 -20.39 1.95
CA VAL A 45 13.82 -18.92 1.85
C VAL A 45 14.62 -18.44 0.65
N VAL A 46 13.97 -17.63 -0.19
CA VAL A 46 14.50 -17.13 -1.47
C VAL A 46 14.23 -15.64 -1.64
N VAL A 47 14.95 -14.98 -2.54
CA VAL A 47 14.63 -13.62 -2.99
C VAL A 47 14.28 -13.65 -4.47
N ALA A 48 13.09 -13.17 -4.83
CA ALA A 48 12.74 -12.95 -6.23
C ALA A 48 13.37 -11.67 -6.74
N VAL A 49 14.06 -11.76 -7.88
CA VAL A 49 14.84 -10.66 -8.46
C VAL A 49 14.70 -10.60 -9.99
N SER A 50 15.17 -9.51 -10.61
CA SER A 50 15.44 -9.45 -12.04
C SER A 50 16.55 -8.44 -12.35
N PRO A 51 17.29 -8.58 -13.46
CA PRO A 51 18.28 -7.57 -13.87
C PRO A 51 17.57 -6.31 -14.41
N VAL A 52 18.06 -5.14 -14.04
CA VAL A 52 17.59 -3.84 -14.57
C VAL A 52 18.76 -2.96 -15.03
N PRO A 53 18.58 -2.01 -15.97
CA PRO A 53 19.67 -1.16 -16.45
C PRO A 53 20.23 -0.27 -15.31
N ALA A 54 21.52 -0.37 -15.02
CA ALA A 54 22.16 0.37 -13.92
C ALA A 54 21.95 1.89 -14.02
N GLN A 55 22.02 2.41 -15.25
CA GLN A 55 21.83 3.81 -15.59
C GLN A 55 20.50 4.42 -15.11
N ASP A 56 19.42 3.64 -15.04
CA ASP A 56 18.09 4.15 -14.69
C ASP A 56 17.83 4.06 -13.17
N PHE A 57 18.62 3.23 -12.46
CA PHE A 57 18.44 2.91 -11.04
C PHE A 57 19.59 3.39 -10.12
N GLN A 58 20.64 4.01 -10.67
CA GLN A 58 21.63 4.75 -9.88
C GLN A 58 21.00 5.97 -9.17
N GLU A 59 21.47 6.32 -7.96
CA GLU A 59 20.80 7.27 -7.03
C GLU A 59 20.36 8.59 -7.69
N ALA A 60 21.18 9.18 -8.56
CA ALA A 60 20.85 10.43 -9.25
C ALA A 60 19.76 10.27 -10.34
N ALA A 61 19.84 9.20 -11.13
CA ALA A 61 18.85 8.91 -12.17
C ALA A 61 17.53 8.45 -11.57
N LEU A 62 17.58 7.53 -10.60
CA LEU A 62 16.41 7.07 -9.85
C LEU A 62 15.67 8.26 -9.22
N ARG A 63 16.38 9.23 -8.64
CA ARG A 63 15.74 10.43 -8.08
C ARG A 63 14.99 11.26 -9.12
N ALA A 64 15.55 11.43 -10.32
CA ALA A 64 14.85 12.12 -11.41
C ALA A 64 13.66 11.31 -11.94
N HIS A 65 13.80 9.99 -12.04
CA HIS A 65 12.73 9.07 -12.44
C HIS A 65 11.60 8.94 -11.40
N LEU A 66 11.86 9.18 -10.11
CA LEU A 66 10.83 9.30 -9.08
C LEU A 66 10.01 10.60 -9.19
N GLU A 67 10.46 11.58 -9.98
CA GLU A 67 9.70 12.78 -10.35
C GLU A 67 8.92 12.59 -11.68
N ASP A 68 9.16 11.48 -12.40
CA ASP A 68 8.43 11.05 -13.59
C ASP A 68 7.32 10.05 -13.18
N LEU A 69 6.06 10.52 -13.19
CA LEU A 69 4.91 9.73 -12.75
C LEU A 69 4.62 8.53 -13.66
N ASP A 70 4.84 8.63 -14.97
CA ASP A 70 4.55 7.54 -15.92
C ASP A 70 5.58 6.41 -15.75
N TRP A 71 6.86 6.77 -15.57
CA TRP A 71 7.92 5.81 -15.24
C TRP A 71 7.66 5.15 -13.87
N LEU A 72 7.35 5.96 -12.85
CA LEU A 72 7.08 5.46 -11.50
C LEU A 72 5.86 4.52 -11.47
N GLU A 73 4.79 4.86 -12.18
CA GLU A 73 3.62 3.98 -12.31
C GLU A 73 3.99 2.65 -12.99
N SER A 74 4.76 2.69 -14.08
CA SER A 74 5.22 1.49 -14.78
C SER A 74 6.04 0.57 -13.87
N VAL A 75 7.03 1.13 -13.16
CA VAL A 75 7.89 0.39 -12.22
C VAL A 75 7.08 -0.15 -11.03
N ALA A 76 6.14 0.64 -10.48
CA ALA A 76 5.27 0.21 -9.39
C ALA A 76 4.33 -0.93 -9.81
N ARG A 77 3.71 -0.86 -11.00
CA ARG A 77 2.85 -1.93 -11.54
C ARG A 77 3.63 -3.22 -11.79
N ALA A 78 4.82 -3.13 -12.37
CA ALA A 78 5.67 -4.30 -12.60
C ALA A 78 6.14 -4.94 -11.28
N HIS A 79 6.58 -4.14 -10.32
CA HIS A 79 6.94 -4.60 -8.98
C HIS A 79 5.77 -5.29 -8.25
N HIS A 80 4.59 -4.67 -8.28
CA HIS A 80 3.39 -5.22 -7.64
C HIS A 80 2.97 -6.56 -8.25
N ARG A 81 2.97 -6.67 -9.59
CA ARG A 81 2.63 -7.91 -10.32
C ARG A 81 3.48 -9.10 -9.87
N VAL A 82 4.79 -8.92 -9.69
CA VAL A 82 5.69 -9.98 -9.23
C VAL A 82 5.35 -10.42 -7.81
N ILE A 83 5.00 -9.47 -6.94
CA ILE A 83 4.62 -9.74 -5.56
C ILE A 83 3.25 -10.41 -5.46
N GLU A 84 2.27 -10.00 -6.26
CA GLU A 84 0.95 -10.66 -6.34
C GLU A 84 1.08 -12.11 -6.82
N ALA A 85 1.89 -12.36 -7.86
CA ALA A 85 2.15 -13.71 -8.36
C ALA A 85 2.78 -14.61 -7.29
N LEU A 86 3.78 -14.10 -6.55
CA LEU A 86 4.37 -14.82 -5.42
C LEU A 86 3.36 -15.04 -4.27
N ALA A 87 2.57 -14.02 -3.92
CA ALA A 87 1.60 -14.08 -2.82
C ALA A 87 0.43 -15.05 -3.09
N ALA A 88 0.11 -15.30 -4.37
CA ALA A 88 -0.85 -16.32 -4.76
C ALA A 88 -0.34 -17.76 -4.55
N LEU A 89 0.99 -17.95 -4.48
CA LEU A 89 1.65 -19.25 -4.36
C LEU A 89 2.14 -19.52 -2.93
N THR A 90 2.60 -18.49 -2.21
CA THR A 90 3.30 -18.65 -0.94
C THR A 90 3.23 -17.40 -0.05
N THR A 91 3.74 -17.51 1.18
CA THR A 91 3.93 -16.34 2.06
C THR A 91 5.12 -15.51 1.57
N VAL A 92 4.96 -14.20 1.55
CA VAL A 92 5.92 -13.23 1.01
C VAL A 92 6.18 -12.09 1.99
N LEU A 93 7.40 -11.55 1.92
CA LEU A 93 7.81 -10.28 2.51
C LEU A 93 8.12 -9.31 1.37
N PRO A 94 7.16 -8.46 0.95
CA PRO A 94 7.42 -7.38 0.01
C PRO A 94 8.61 -6.52 0.43
N LEU A 95 9.58 -6.34 -0.46
CA LEU A 95 10.63 -5.35 -0.30
C LEU A 95 10.11 -3.99 -0.77
N ARG A 96 10.74 -2.91 -0.34
CA ARG A 96 10.36 -1.56 -0.79
C ARG A 96 10.65 -1.39 -2.28
N LEU A 97 9.80 -0.63 -2.96
CA LEU A 97 9.99 -0.25 -4.36
C LEU A 97 11.41 0.31 -4.59
N ALA A 98 12.02 -0.09 -5.70
CA ALA A 98 13.40 0.26 -6.08
C ALA A 98 14.49 -0.20 -5.08
N THR A 99 14.26 -1.33 -4.37
CA THR A 99 15.34 -2.04 -3.67
C THR A 99 16.25 -2.71 -4.72
N VAL A 100 17.47 -2.20 -4.88
CA VAL A 100 18.46 -2.68 -5.85
C VAL A 100 19.80 -3.04 -5.19
N TYR A 101 20.49 -4.02 -5.78
CA TYR A 101 21.81 -4.53 -5.39
C TYR A 101 22.72 -4.56 -6.62
N LEU A 102 24.04 -4.48 -6.43
CA LEU A 102 24.99 -4.49 -7.54
C LEU A 102 24.88 -5.75 -8.41
N ASP A 103 24.59 -6.90 -7.78
CA ASP A 103 24.54 -8.21 -8.39
C ASP A 103 23.78 -9.19 -7.47
N ASP A 104 23.50 -10.39 -7.99
CA ASP A 104 22.84 -11.49 -7.27
C ASP A 104 23.67 -12.04 -6.09
N GLU A 105 25.01 -11.91 -6.13
CA GLU A 105 25.88 -12.32 -5.03
C GLU A 105 25.63 -11.45 -3.79
N ARG A 106 25.42 -10.14 -3.98
CA ARG A 106 25.01 -9.21 -2.91
C ARG A 106 23.62 -9.49 -2.37
N VAL A 107 22.68 -9.91 -3.22
CA VAL A 107 21.35 -10.39 -2.77
C VAL A 107 21.52 -11.64 -1.90
N GLY A 108 22.37 -12.58 -2.33
CA GLY A 108 22.68 -13.78 -1.55
C GLY A 108 23.33 -13.46 -0.20
N GLN A 109 24.35 -12.60 -0.18
CA GLN A 109 24.99 -12.15 1.06
C GLN A 109 23.99 -11.51 2.04
N MET A 110 23.02 -10.74 1.53
CA MET A 110 21.94 -10.16 2.33
C MET A 110 20.97 -11.22 2.86
N LEU A 111 20.57 -12.18 2.02
CA LEU A 111 19.68 -13.28 2.37
C LEU A 111 20.31 -14.16 3.47
N ASP A 112 21.57 -14.57 3.33
CA ASP A 112 22.26 -15.39 4.33
C ASP A 112 22.44 -14.65 5.66
N ALA A 113 22.81 -13.36 5.63
CA ALA A 113 23.00 -12.55 6.84
C ALA A 113 21.72 -12.31 7.65
N ARG A 114 20.54 -12.51 7.05
CA ARG A 114 19.22 -12.22 7.66
C ARG A 114 18.24 -13.40 7.60
N ARG A 115 18.72 -14.59 7.19
CA ARG A 115 17.89 -15.77 6.91
C ARG A 115 16.92 -16.11 8.03
N GLU A 116 17.40 -16.17 9.27
CA GLU A 116 16.59 -16.60 10.42
C GLU A 116 15.47 -15.59 10.68
N ALA A 117 15.77 -14.29 10.69
CA ALA A 117 14.76 -13.23 10.82
C ALA A 117 13.72 -13.22 9.69
N PHE A 118 14.14 -13.49 8.43
CA PHE A 118 13.19 -13.66 7.33
C PHE A 118 12.35 -14.93 7.48
N ALA A 119 12.94 -16.06 7.89
CA ALA A 119 12.24 -17.31 8.11
C ALA A 119 11.23 -17.22 9.27
N GLU A 120 11.55 -16.49 10.33
CA GLU A 120 10.63 -16.16 11.42
C GLU A 120 9.49 -15.28 10.90
N ARG A 121 9.79 -14.15 10.24
CA ARG A 121 8.75 -13.25 9.74
C ARG A 121 7.82 -13.87 8.68
N LEU A 122 8.35 -14.74 7.81
CA LEU A 122 7.57 -15.57 6.89
C LEU A 122 6.70 -16.61 7.60
N SER A 123 7.02 -16.98 8.84
CA SER A 123 6.18 -17.86 9.66
C SER A 123 5.11 -17.06 10.39
N ASP A 124 5.45 -15.89 10.94
CA ASP A 124 4.52 -14.97 11.60
C ASP A 124 3.38 -14.53 10.69
N LEU A 125 3.68 -14.29 9.40
CA LEU A 125 2.74 -13.80 8.39
C LEU A 125 2.09 -14.93 7.57
N ALA A 126 2.33 -16.20 7.92
CA ALA A 126 1.77 -17.33 7.21
C ALA A 126 0.23 -17.33 7.29
N ALA A 127 -0.41 -17.57 6.14
CA ALA A 127 -1.87 -17.56 5.99
C ALA A 127 -2.56 -16.28 6.49
N GLN A 128 -1.89 -15.12 6.38
CA GLN A 128 -2.44 -13.80 6.68
C GLN A 128 -2.38 -12.88 5.46
N VAL A 129 -3.31 -11.94 5.40
CA VAL A 129 -3.45 -10.96 4.31
C VAL A 129 -3.62 -9.56 4.88
N GLU A 130 -3.20 -8.56 4.11
CA GLU A 130 -3.35 -7.15 4.47
C GLU A 130 -4.60 -6.54 3.82
N TRP A 131 -5.37 -5.80 4.61
CA TRP A 131 -6.48 -4.99 4.15
C TRP A 131 -6.21 -3.51 4.44
N GLY A 132 -6.21 -2.68 3.40
CA GLY A 132 -6.14 -1.23 3.52
C GLY A 132 -7.54 -0.64 3.69
N VAL A 133 -7.76 0.14 4.75
CA VAL A 133 -9.01 0.85 5.03
C VAL A 133 -8.75 2.34 5.12
N LYS A 134 -9.41 3.11 4.25
CA LYS A 134 -9.34 4.57 4.25
C LYS A 134 -10.71 5.19 4.48
N ILE A 135 -10.75 6.25 5.27
CA ILE A 135 -11.97 7.04 5.50
C ILE A 135 -11.72 8.45 4.98
N TYR A 136 -12.69 8.96 4.21
CA TYR A 136 -12.67 10.29 3.62
C TYR A 136 -13.88 11.09 4.10
N VAL A 137 -13.66 12.33 4.52
CA VAL A 137 -14.72 13.33 4.70
C VAL A 137 -14.98 13.94 3.32
N GLU A 138 -16.17 13.75 2.77
CA GLU A 138 -16.50 14.29 1.46
C GLU A 138 -16.53 15.82 1.48
N ALA A 139 -16.01 16.45 0.43
CA ALA A 139 -16.25 17.86 0.23
C ALA A 139 -17.75 18.07 -0.05
N PRO A 140 -18.43 19.04 0.60
CA PRO A 140 -19.81 19.33 0.26
C PRO A 140 -19.88 19.65 -1.23
N ALA A 141 -20.75 18.93 -1.95
CA ALA A 141 -20.86 19.05 -3.40
C ALA A 141 -20.96 20.53 -3.78
N ALA A 142 -19.94 21.02 -4.51
CA ALA A 142 -19.94 22.38 -5.01
C ALA A 142 -21.07 22.48 -6.03
N THR A 143 -22.23 22.95 -5.57
CA THR A 143 -23.41 23.11 -6.41
C THR A 143 -23.02 24.00 -7.59
N GLU A 144 -23.21 23.49 -8.81
CA GLU A 144 -22.76 24.14 -10.02
C GLU A 144 -23.40 25.52 -10.16
N SER A 145 -22.59 26.57 -9.98
CA SER A 145 -23.05 27.97 -9.89
C SER A 145 -24.04 28.24 -8.74
N PRO A 146 -24.28 29.52 -8.38
CA PRO A 146 -25.50 29.84 -7.66
C PRO A 146 -26.69 29.47 -8.55
N ALA A 147 -27.36 28.35 -8.24
CA ALA A 147 -28.75 28.19 -8.60
C ALA A 147 -29.48 29.49 -8.24
N GLU A 148 -30.28 30.00 -9.17
CA GLU A 148 -30.93 31.31 -9.06
C GLU A 148 -31.50 31.51 -7.66
N PRO A 149 -31.30 32.68 -7.02
CA PRO A 149 -31.58 32.84 -5.61
C PRO A 149 -33.00 32.36 -5.32
N SER A 150 -33.10 31.33 -4.48
CA SER A 150 -34.36 30.95 -3.86
C SER A 150 -34.81 32.16 -3.06
N ALA A 151 -35.68 32.96 -3.68
CA ALA A 151 -36.05 34.27 -3.21
C ALA A 151 -37.01 34.10 -2.03
N ASP A 152 -36.44 33.80 -0.87
CA ASP A 152 -36.99 34.26 0.40
C ASP A 152 -36.84 35.79 0.41
N PRO A 153 -37.93 36.55 0.19
CA PRO A 153 -37.85 37.98 -0.10
C PRO A 153 -37.36 38.83 1.09
N ASP A 154 -37.28 38.25 2.29
CA ASP A 154 -36.85 38.92 3.51
C ASP A 154 -35.33 38.85 3.79
N LEU A 155 -34.54 38.12 2.98
CA LEU A 155 -33.10 37.93 3.20
C LEU A 155 -32.22 38.71 2.22
N SER A 156 -31.50 39.71 2.74
CA SER A 156 -30.49 40.43 1.96
C SER A 156 -29.37 39.50 1.46
N PRO A 157 -28.79 39.74 0.26
CA PRO A 157 -27.77 38.83 -0.32
C PRO A 157 -26.59 38.51 0.60
N GLY A 158 -26.14 39.48 1.41
CA GLY A 158 -25.10 39.26 2.41
C GLY A 158 -25.51 38.34 3.57
N ARG A 159 -26.78 38.35 3.99
CA ARG A 159 -27.31 37.40 4.98
C ARG A 159 -27.48 36.00 4.39
N ALA A 160 -27.95 35.89 3.14
CA ALA A 160 -28.02 34.61 2.44
C ALA A 160 -26.63 33.96 2.31
N TYR A 161 -25.61 34.71 1.88
CA TYR A 161 -24.22 34.25 1.80
C TYR A 161 -23.67 33.79 3.17
N LEU A 162 -23.86 34.58 4.23
CA LEU A 162 -23.40 34.23 5.58
C LEU A 162 -24.14 33.01 6.16
N SER A 163 -25.43 32.86 5.87
CA SER A 163 -26.23 31.68 6.24
C SER A 163 -25.71 30.42 5.54
N HIS A 164 -25.53 30.49 4.22
CA HIS A 164 -25.00 29.38 3.43
C HIS A 164 -23.59 28.97 3.90
N ARG A 165 -22.69 29.94 4.15
CA ARG A 165 -21.35 29.67 4.68
C ARG A 165 -21.36 29.07 6.10
N ARG A 166 -22.32 29.44 6.94
CA ARG A 166 -22.52 28.81 8.26
C ARG A 166 -23.03 27.38 8.13
N ALA A 167 -24.00 27.14 7.24
CA ALA A 167 -24.52 25.80 6.96
C ALA A 167 -23.44 24.87 6.42
N GLN A 168 -22.62 25.32 5.46
CA GLN A 168 -21.46 24.57 4.96
C GLN A 168 -20.45 24.23 6.08
N ARG A 169 -20.17 25.17 6.99
CA ARG A 169 -19.27 24.91 8.13
C ARG A 169 -19.84 23.86 9.08
N HIS A 170 -21.12 23.95 9.43
CA HIS A 170 -21.75 22.93 10.28
C HIS A 170 -21.81 21.57 9.60
N ALA A 171 -22.20 21.49 8.32
CA ALA A 171 -22.19 20.23 7.57
C ALA A 171 -20.80 19.57 7.53
N ARG A 172 -19.71 20.35 7.44
CA ARG A 172 -18.34 19.83 7.55
C ARG A 172 -17.99 19.40 8.98
N GLU A 173 -18.40 20.15 10.00
CA GLU A 173 -18.24 19.77 11.43
C GLU A 173 -19.03 18.51 11.80
N ASP A 174 -20.15 18.27 11.13
CA ASP A 174 -20.97 17.06 11.27
C ASP A 174 -20.26 15.88 10.58
N ALA A 175 -19.83 16.05 9.33
CA ALA A 175 -19.13 14.99 8.57
C ALA A 175 -17.80 14.53 9.21
N TYR A 176 -17.04 15.41 9.89
CA TYR A 176 -15.89 14.96 10.69
C TYR A 176 -16.29 14.10 11.90
N ARG A 177 -17.37 14.48 12.61
CA ARG A 177 -17.86 13.69 13.75
C ARG A 177 -18.41 12.34 13.32
N ASP A 178 -19.06 12.30 12.17
CA ASP A 178 -19.52 11.06 11.55
C ASP A 178 -18.34 10.22 11.08
N ALA A 179 -17.27 10.81 10.52
CA ALA A 179 -16.06 10.09 10.15
C ALA A 179 -15.29 9.52 11.36
N ASP A 180 -15.21 10.27 12.47
CA ASP A 180 -14.69 9.75 13.74
C ASP A 180 -15.55 8.58 14.26
N GLN A 181 -16.89 8.65 14.08
CA GLN A 181 -17.78 7.56 14.43
C GLN A 181 -17.57 6.32 13.54
N VAL A 182 -17.41 6.48 12.22
CA VAL A 182 -17.04 5.37 11.32
C VAL A 182 -15.70 4.77 11.75
N ALA A 183 -14.69 5.60 12.01
CA ALA A 183 -13.37 5.14 12.42
C ALA A 183 -13.42 4.29 13.70
N TRP A 184 -14.22 4.71 14.69
CA TRP A 184 -14.45 3.94 15.91
C TRP A 184 -15.17 2.61 15.64
N ARG A 185 -16.25 2.61 14.83
CA ARG A 185 -16.98 1.37 14.48
C ARG A 185 -16.10 0.38 13.70
N VAL A 186 -15.26 0.87 12.79
CA VAL A 186 -14.30 0.08 12.02
C VAL A 186 -13.22 -0.50 12.93
N GLU A 187 -12.67 0.28 13.87
CA GLU A 187 -11.74 -0.24 14.89
C GLU A 187 -12.38 -1.33 15.76
N ASP A 188 -13.65 -1.18 16.14
CA ASP A 188 -14.35 -2.14 16.97
C ASP A 188 -14.65 -3.44 16.21
N ALA A 189 -15.16 -3.33 14.97
CA ALA A 189 -15.37 -4.46 14.08
C ALA A 189 -14.07 -5.22 13.74
N ALA A 190 -12.95 -4.50 13.54
CA ALA A 190 -11.66 -5.10 13.25
C ALA A 190 -11.05 -5.86 14.45
N ARG A 191 -11.40 -5.48 15.69
CA ARG A 191 -10.74 -5.93 16.94
C ARG A 191 -10.74 -7.45 17.11
N ASP A 192 -11.81 -8.11 16.73
CA ASP A 192 -12.00 -9.55 16.99
C ASP A 192 -11.37 -10.45 15.91
N VAL A 193 -10.97 -9.89 14.76
CA VAL A 193 -10.51 -10.63 13.57
C VAL A 193 -9.13 -10.21 13.05
N ALA A 194 -8.70 -8.97 13.28
CA ALA A 194 -7.38 -8.50 12.90
C ALA A 194 -6.34 -8.83 13.99
N VAL A 195 -5.20 -9.40 13.59
CA VAL A 195 -4.09 -9.75 14.49
C VAL A 195 -3.14 -8.57 14.75
N ASP A 196 -3.02 -7.64 13.80
CA ASP A 196 -2.19 -6.45 13.92
C ASP A 196 -2.73 -5.30 13.05
N ARG A 197 -2.28 -4.07 13.31
CA ARG A 197 -2.73 -2.85 12.64
C ARG A 197 -1.65 -1.77 12.59
N VAL A 198 -1.42 -1.23 11.40
CA VAL A 198 -0.55 -0.06 11.18
C VAL A 198 -1.42 1.13 10.73
N ARG A 199 -1.37 2.26 11.46
CA ARG A 199 -1.93 3.52 10.96
C ARG A 199 -0.88 4.28 10.15
N HIS A 200 -1.17 4.49 8.88
CA HIS A 200 -0.36 5.31 7.98
C HIS A 200 -0.73 6.79 8.10
N ARG A 201 0.10 7.66 7.51
CA ARG A 201 -0.28 9.06 7.33
C ARG A 201 -1.47 9.14 6.35
N PRO A 202 -2.50 9.96 6.63
CA PRO A 202 -3.55 10.21 5.65
C PRO A 202 -2.98 10.81 4.36
N GLN A 203 -3.55 10.43 3.22
CA GLN A 203 -3.10 10.87 1.90
C GLN A 203 -3.42 12.36 1.68
N GLN A 204 -2.42 13.13 1.23
CA GLN A 204 -2.49 14.57 1.00
C GLN A 204 -1.71 14.95 -0.27
N GLY A 205 -2.05 16.09 -0.89
CA GLY A 205 -1.36 16.62 -2.07
C GLY A 205 -1.86 16.05 -3.40
N GLU A 206 -1.08 16.21 -4.47
CA GLU A 206 -1.48 15.89 -5.86
C GLU A 206 -1.75 14.39 -6.09
N LEU A 207 -1.20 13.52 -5.23
CA LEU A 207 -1.49 12.07 -5.24
C LEU A 207 -2.87 11.73 -4.65
N ALA A 208 -3.53 12.65 -3.94
CA ALA A 208 -4.89 12.51 -3.47
C ALA A 208 -5.91 12.94 -4.55
N CYS A 209 -5.79 12.35 -5.75
CA CYS A 209 -6.71 12.56 -6.87
C CYS A 209 -8.09 11.92 -6.59
N GLY A 210 -8.92 12.62 -5.80
CA GLY A 210 -10.30 12.22 -5.54
C GLY A 210 -11.06 13.26 -4.70
N PRO A 211 -12.40 13.19 -4.67
CA PRO A 211 -13.20 14.06 -3.82
C PRO A 211 -13.06 13.67 -2.33
N GLY A 212 -12.86 14.69 -1.49
CA GLY A 212 -12.83 14.56 -0.03
C GLY A 212 -11.43 14.57 0.60
N GLU A 213 -11.40 14.81 1.90
CA GLU A 213 -10.19 14.84 2.73
C GLU A 213 -9.99 13.47 3.40
N ASN A 214 -8.85 12.82 3.18
CA ASN A 214 -8.54 11.57 3.84
C ASN A 214 -8.23 11.82 5.33
N VAL A 215 -8.97 11.17 6.23
CA VAL A 215 -8.83 11.33 7.69
C VAL A 215 -8.30 10.08 8.37
N VAL A 216 -8.53 8.90 7.80
CA VAL A 216 -7.97 7.61 8.25
C VAL A 216 -7.36 6.88 7.07
N ASN A 217 -6.20 6.26 7.29
CA ASN A 217 -5.49 5.41 6.34
C ASN A 217 -4.80 4.31 7.16
N ASP A 218 -5.49 3.20 7.38
CA ASP A 218 -5.02 2.08 8.20
C ASP A 218 -4.78 0.84 7.33
N ALA A 219 -3.78 0.04 7.69
CA ALA A 219 -3.62 -1.32 7.24
C ALA A 219 -3.92 -2.28 8.38
N TYR A 220 -4.70 -3.33 8.11
CA TYR A 220 -5.04 -4.40 9.05
C TYR A 220 -4.47 -5.72 8.56
N LEU A 221 -3.80 -6.46 9.43
CA LEU A 221 -3.33 -7.81 9.18
C LEU A 221 -4.41 -8.78 9.67
N VAL A 222 -4.94 -9.62 8.78
CA VAL A 222 -6.10 -10.48 9.05
C VAL A 222 -5.76 -11.91 8.61
N PRO A 223 -6.02 -12.95 9.44
CA PRO A 223 -5.89 -14.34 9.00
C PRO A 223 -6.81 -14.60 7.79
N LEU A 224 -6.31 -15.29 6.77
CA LEU A 224 -7.01 -15.51 5.51
C LEU A 224 -8.42 -16.13 5.69
N ALA A 225 -8.58 -16.99 6.70
CA ALA A 225 -9.87 -17.60 7.07
C ALA A 225 -10.94 -16.59 7.55
N HIS A 226 -10.54 -15.38 7.94
CA HIS A 226 -11.42 -14.29 8.40
C HIS A 226 -11.47 -13.10 7.42
N ALA A 227 -10.78 -13.16 6.27
CA ALA A 227 -10.65 -12.03 5.35
C ALA A 227 -12.01 -11.49 4.84
N GLU A 228 -12.91 -12.38 4.40
CA GLU A 228 -14.25 -11.98 3.94
C GLU A 228 -15.14 -11.46 5.07
N GLN A 229 -15.01 -12.02 6.29
CA GLN A 229 -15.75 -11.55 7.46
C GLN A 229 -15.32 -10.13 7.83
N PHE A 230 -14.01 -9.89 7.95
CA PHE A 230 -13.45 -8.55 8.17
C PHE A 230 -13.95 -7.56 7.11
N ARG A 231 -13.89 -7.92 5.82
CA ARG A 231 -14.35 -7.06 4.74
C ARG A 231 -15.85 -6.72 4.88
N ALA A 232 -16.69 -7.69 5.21
CA ALA A 232 -18.13 -7.47 5.40
C ALA A 232 -18.41 -6.55 6.60
N ASP A 233 -17.79 -6.81 7.74
CA ASP A 233 -18.01 -6.05 8.97
C ASP A 233 -17.53 -4.59 8.84
N VAL A 234 -16.38 -4.36 8.19
CA VAL A 234 -15.86 -3.00 7.92
C VAL A 234 -16.77 -2.21 6.96
N ILE A 235 -17.33 -2.86 5.94
CA ILE A 235 -18.30 -2.22 5.04
C ILE A 235 -19.57 -1.87 5.81
N GLN A 236 -20.12 -2.81 6.60
CA GLN A 236 -21.33 -2.59 7.40
C GLN A 236 -21.13 -1.50 8.47
N ALA A 237 -19.95 -1.43 9.09
CA ALA A 237 -19.61 -0.41 10.09
C ALA A 237 -19.70 1.02 9.53
N ALA A 238 -19.42 1.20 8.24
CA ALA A 238 -19.43 2.48 7.53
C ALA A 238 -20.81 2.89 6.98
N GLU A 239 -21.83 2.03 7.04
CA GLU A 239 -23.16 2.35 6.53
C GLU A 239 -23.89 3.43 7.36
N GLY A 240 -24.75 4.17 6.68
CA GLY A 240 -25.74 5.05 7.31
C GLY A 240 -25.26 6.43 7.75
N LEU A 241 -24.03 6.84 7.41
CA LEU A 241 -23.48 8.16 7.76
C LEU A 241 -23.18 8.99 6.50
N PRO A 242 -23.94 10.08 6.22
CA PRO A 242 -23.79 10.86 5.00
C PRO A 242 -22.55 11.77 5.03
N GLY A 243 -21.93 12.00 3.86
CA GLY A 243 -20.73 12.83 3.75
C GLY A 243 -19.44 12.16 4.22
N VAL A 244 -19.49 10.86 4.52
CA VAL A 244 -18.32 10.02 4.80
C VAL A 244 -18.23 8.93 3.73
N ARG A 245 -17.05 8.77 3.12
CA ARG A 245 -16.75 7.71 2.16
C ARG A 245 -15.66 6.80 2.69
N ILE A 246 -15.95 5.50 2.75
CA ILE A 246 -14.95 4.47 3.04
C ILE A 246 -14.40 3.88 1.74
N GLU A 247 -13.13 3.50 1.76
CA GLU A 247 -12.46 2.75 0.69
C GLU A 247 -11.74 1.56 1.36
N VAL A 248 -12.14 0.35 0.99
CA VAL A 248 -11.55 -0.90 1.49
C VAL A 248 -10.85 -1.57 0.32
N THR A 249 -9.56 -1.88 0.47
CA THR A 249 -8.71 -2.44 -0.58
C THR A 249 -8.00 -3.69 -0.07
N GLY A 250 -7.87 -4.70 -0.92
CA GLY A 250 -7.28 -5.99 -0.59
C GLY A 250 -8.14 -7.17 -1.09
N PRO A 251 -7.79 -8.41 -0.69
CA PRO A 251 -6.66 -8.75 0.16
C PRO A 251 -5.32 -8.53 -0.56
N TRP A 252 -4.35 -7.92 0.12
CA TRP A 252 -3.00 -7.65 -0.39
C TRP A 252 -1.96 -8.55 0.28
N ALA A 253 -0.79 -8.67 -0.37
CA ALA A 253 0.44 -9.07 0.30
C ALA A 253 0.76 -8.12 1.48
N PRO A 254 1.44 -8.58 2.55
CA PRO A 254 1.57 -7.82 3.80
C PRO A 254 2.66 -6.72 3.76
N TYR A 255 2.54 -5.77 2.82
CA TYR A 255 3.48 -4.65 2.62
C TYR A 255 3.75 -3.85 3.91
N SER A 256 2.72 -3.54 4.70
CA SER A 256 2.82 -2.76 5.93
C SER A 256 3.45 -3.54 7.09
N PHE A 257 3.46 -4.87 7.01
CA PHE A 257 3.89 -5.77 8.10
C PHE A 257 5.17 -6.56 7.78
N ALA A 258 5.64 -6.55 6.53
CA ALA A 258 6.79 -7.33 6.08
C ALA A 258 8.15 -6.80 6.57
N THR A 259 8.25 -5.50 6.84
CA THR A 259 9.48 -4.89 7.40
C THR A 259 9.37 -4.81 8.93
N PRO A 260 10.28 -5.43 9.71
CA PRO A 260 10.36 -5.19 11.14
C PRO A 260 10.59 -3.71 11.43
N ALA A 261 10.00 -3.15 12.50
CA ALA A 261 10.09 -1.72 12.80
C ALA A 261 11.54 -1.19 12.94
N ASP A 262 12.47 -2.05 13.36
CA ASP A 262 13.90 -1.74 13.51
C ASP A 262 14.75 -2.01 12.26
N ALA A 263 14.15 -2.48 11.16
CA ALA A 263 14.84 -2.71 9.90
C ALA A 263 14.99 -1.42 9.07
N GLU A 264 15.60 -0.39 9.66
CA GLU A 264 16.22 0.68 8.86
C GLU A 264 17.13 0.02 7.81
N PRO A 265 17.10 0.48 6.54
CA PRO A 265 18.07 0.03 5.56
C PRO A 265 19.46 0.44 6.05
N LEU A 266 20.44 -0.46 5.87
CA LEU A 266 21.85 -0.13 6.10
C LEU A 266 22.17 1.18 5.37
N LYS A 267 22.80 2.11 6.10
CA LYS A 267 23.13 3.44 5.59
C LYS A 267 23.78 3.35 4.21
N ARG A 268 23.38 4.27 3.33
CA ARG A 268 23.98 4.53 2.01
C ARG A 268 25.48 4.23 2.02
N VAL A 269 25.90 3.24 1.23
CA VAL A 269 27.31 3.11 0.85
C VAL A 269 27.56 4.17 -0.23
N ALA A 270 27.92 5.37 0.21
CA ALA A 270 28.65 6.30 -0.63
C ALA A 270 30.07 5.75 -0.86
N PRO A 271 30.71 6.08 -2.00
CA PRO A 271 32.11 5.71 -2.27
C PRO A 271 33.11 6.39 -1.32
#